data_AF-A0AA48HBE5-F1
#
_entry.id   AF-A0AA48HBE5-F1
#
_cell.length_a   1.000
_cell.length_b   1.000
_cell.length_c   1.000
_cell.angle_alpha   90.00
_cell.angle_beta   90.00
_cell.angle_gamma   90.00
#
_symmetry.space_group_name_H-M   'P 1'
#
loop_
_entity.id
_entity.type
_entity.pdbx_description
1 polymer ?
#
loop_
_entity_poly.entity_id
_entity_poly.type
_entity_poly.pdbx_seq_one_letter_code
_entity_poly.pdbx_strand_id
1 'polypeptide(L)'
;MKTLHIILLTAFAAGIAATGPVFGQSDSQGGTAQAEPAPGGMLRTMPHGRYQCALPGDAGGDAYVVVEEEEFRIFTASRYETAQGTGTYILRGKDLTFTLGPKKGERFERVGDNQLRKLKPGGEASDLLCTRRGSR
;
A
#
# COMPACT_ATOMS: atom_id res chain seq x y z
N MET A 1 47.70 -10.11 -4.80
CA MET A 1 47.89 -10.92 -3.57
C MET A 1 46.51 -11.05 -2.92
N LYS A 2 45.85 -12.19 -2.74
CA LYS A 2 46.17 -13.61 -2.89
C LYS A 2 44.82 -14.33 -3.09
N THR A 3 44.63 -14.93 -4.26
CA THR A 3 43.47 -15.71 -4.66
C THR A 3 43.59 -17.10 -4.03
N LEU A 4 42.55 -17.60 -3.34
CA LEU A 4 42.56 -18.96 -2.79
C LEU A 4 41.68 -19.87 -3.64
N HIS A 5 42.34 -20.69 -4.47
CA HIS A 5 41.77 -21.86 -5.12
C HIS A 5 41.91 -23.06 -4.18
N ILE A 6 40.82 -23.78 -3.93
CA ILE A 6 40.88 -25.17 -3.44
C ILE A 6 39.91 -26.00 -4.27
N ILE A 7 40.50 -26.74 -5.21
CA ILE A 7 39.90 -27.83 -5.97
C ILE A 7 40.12 -29.09 -5.13
N LEU A 8 39.06 -29.86 -4.84
CA LEU A 8 39.22 -31.26 -4.44
C LEU A 8 38.22 -32.12 -5.21
N LEU A 9 38.77 -32.92 -6.12
CA LEU A 9 38.13 -34.04 -6.80
C LEU A 9 37.96 -35.22 -5.82
N THR A 10 36.76 -35.79 -5.77
CA THR A 10 36.58 -37.22 -5.51
C THR A 10 35.47 -37.77 -6.41
N ALA A 11 35.81 -38.84 -7.11
CA ALA A 11 35.06 -39.49 -8.18
C ALA A 11 34.35 -40.77 -7.69
N PHE A 12 33.58 -41.36 -8.62
CA PHE A 12 33.00 -42.71 -8.67
C PHE A 12 31.69 -42.99 -7.92
N ALA A 13 30.61 -43.21 -8.67
CA ALA A 13 30.12 -44.57 -8.96
C ALA A 13 29.06 -44.55 -10.08
N ALA A 14 29.23 -45.43 -11.06
CA ALA A 14 28.31 -45.67 -12.16
C ALA A 14 27.11 -46.51 -11.68
N GLY A 15 25.89 -46.13 -12.10
CA GLY A 15 24.66 -46.85 -11.79
C GLY A 15 23.80 -47.05 -13.05
N ILE A 16 23.99 -48.21 -13.69
CA ILE A 16 23.05 -49.05 -14.46
C ILE A 16 21.93 -48.36 -15.25
N ALA A 17 22.01 -48.51 -16.58
CA ALA A 17 20.94 -48.21 -17.52
C ALA A 17 19.74 -49.16 -17.34
N ALA A 18 18.53 -48.59 -17.27
CA ALA A 18 17.28 -49.29 -17.53
C ALA A 18 16.49 -48.46 -18.56
N THR A 19 16.40 -48.97 -19.78
CA THR A 19 15.57 -48.44 -20.85
C THR A 19 14.11 -48.78 -20.59
N GLY A 20 13.27 -47.76 -20.40
CA GLY A 20 11.82 -47.89 -20.47
C GLY A 20 11.23 -46.62 -21.10
N PRO A 21 10.26 -46.70 -22.04
CA PRO A 21 9.59 -45.53 -22.54
C PRO A 21 8.47 -45.17 -21.58
N VAL A 22 8.62 -44.06 -20.85
CA VAL A 22 7.50 -43.44 -20.14
C VAL A 22 7.33 -42.02 -20.68
N PHE A 23 6.15 -41.84 -21.28
CA PHE A 23 5.63 -40.60 -21.82
C PHE A 23 5.48 -39.55 -20.72
N GLY A 24 5.86 -38.31 -21.05
CA GLY A 24 5.26 -37.08 -20.54
C GLY A 24 5.51 -36.70 -19.08
N GLN A 25 6.41 -35.75 -18.86
CA GLN A 25 6.31 -34.85 -17.71
C GLN A 25 6.65 -33.44 -18.17
N SER A 26 5.61 -32.70 -18.56
CA SER A 26 5.69 -31.25 -18.71
C SER A 26 5.94 -30.66 -17.32
N ASP A 27 7.17 -30.25 -17.06
CA ASP A 27 7.50 -29.40 -15.91
C ASP A 27 6.91 -28.00 -16.16
N SER A 28 5.59 -27.94 -16.01
CA SER A 28 4.87 -26.73 -15.68
C SER A 28 5.34 -26.34 -14.28
N GLN A 29 6.43 -25.59 -14.18
CA GLN A 29 6.75 -24.82 -12.96
C GLN A 29 5.69 -23.72 -12.80
N GLY A 30 4.46 -24.14 -12.52
CA GLY A 30 3.42 -23.30 -11.97
C GLY A 30 3.76 -23.08 -10.50
N GLY A 31 4.70 -22.16 -10.26
CA GLY A 31 4.85 -21.59 -8.93
C GLY A 31 3.49 -21.02 -8.53
N THR A 32 2.83 -21.68 -7.56
CA THR A 32 1.66 -21.12 -6.91
C THR A 32 2.13 -19.88 -6.15
N ALA A 33 2.14 -18.74 -6.82
CA ALA A 33 2.17 -17.46 -6.14
C ALA A 33 0.98 -17.47 -5.18
N GLN A 34 1.26 -17.72 -3.90
CA GLN A 34 0.24 -17.62 -2.86
C GLN A 34 -0.26 -16.19 -2.92
N ALA A 35 -1.50 -16.02 -3.39
CA ALA A 35 -2.18 -14.76 -3.29
C ALA A 35 -2.24 -14.43 -1.79
N GLU A 36 -1.52 -13.39 -1.37
CA GLU A 36 -1.66 -12.89 -0.01
C GLU A 36 -3.13 -12.58 0.23
N PRO A 37 -3.72 -13.03 1.36
CA PRO A 37 -5.09 -12.67 1.67
C PRO A 37 -5.19 -11.16 1.65
N ALA A 38 -6.08 -10.63 0.80
CA ALA A 38 -6.29 -9.19 0.71
C ALA A 38 -6.52 -8.67 2.14
N PRO A 39 -5.81 -7.61 2.58
CA PRO A 39 -5.86 -7.15 3.96
C PRO A 39 -7.31 -7.07 4.42
N GLY A 40 -7.65 -7.94 5.39
CA GLY A 40 -9.01 -8.15 5.85
C GLY A 40 -9.42 -7.05 6.82
N GLY A 41 -10.67 -6.60 6.75
CA GLY A 41 -11.21 -5.61 7.68
C GLY A 41 -12.65 -5.26 7.37
N MET A 42 -13.38 -4.79 8.39
CA MET A 42 -14.76 -4.32 8.23
C MET A 42 -14.80 -3.09 7.33
N LEU A 43 -15.76 -3.04 6.40
CA LEU A 43 -16.00 -1.83 5.61
C LEU A 43 -16.61 -0.74 6.50
N ARG A 44 -16.09 0.47 6.38
CA ARG A 44 -16.49 1.64 7.16
C ARG A 44 -16.53 2.87 6.26
N THR A 45 -16.95 3.98 6.82
CA THR A 45 -16.84 5.31 6.20
C THR A 45 -16.13 6.26 7.15
N MET A 46 -15.60 7.34 6.59
CA MET A 46 -15.12 8.48 7.36
C MET A 46 -16.28 9.47 7.58
N PRO A 47 -16.32 10.20 8.71
CA PRO A 47 -17.29 11.25 8.91
C PRO A 47 -17.27 12.29 7.77
N HIS A 48 -18.44 12.69 7.29
CA HIS A 48 -18.58 13.66 6.20
C HIS A 48 -18.04 15.03 6.61
N GLY A 49 -17.33 15.71 5.72
CA GLY A 49 -16.75 17.00 6.02
C GLY A 49 -15.46 17.27 5.25
N ARG A 50 -14.96 18.51 5.38
CA ARG A 50 -13.67 18.91 4.82
C ARG A 50 -12.53 18.37 5.69
N TYR A 51 -11.59 17.70 5.06
CA TYR A 51 -10.32 17.25 5.63
C TYR A 51 -9.25 18.22 5.18
N GLN A 52 -8.75 19.02 6.12
CA GLN A 52 -7.61 19.90 5.90
C GLN A 52 -6.34 19.11 6.18
N CYS A 53 -5.43 19.08 5.22
CA CYS A 53 -4.18 18.36 5.32
C CYS A 53 -3.04 19.34 5.61
N ALA A 54 -2.18 18.97 6.54
CA ALA A 54 -1.05 19.80 6.95
C ALA A 54 0.17 18.95 7.28
N LEU A 55 1.33 19.55 7.07
CA LEU A 55 2.61 19.07 7.57
C LEU A 55 2.86 19.66 8.97
N PRO A 56 3.64 18.97 9.83
CA PRO A 56 4.12 19.57 11.07
C PRO A 56 4.90 20.84 10.74
N GLY A 57 4.70 21.87 11.56
CA GLY A 57 5.48 23.09 11.47
C GLY A 57 6.82 22.98 12.17
N ASP A 58 7.42 24.12 12.47
CA ASP A 58 8.68 24.21 13.20
C ASP A 58 8.52 24.99 14.51
N ALA A 59 9.47 24.83 15.42
CA ALA A 59 9.41 25.44 16.75
C ALA A 59 9.56 26.97 16.75
N GLY A 60 10.03 27.56 15.64
CA GLY A 60 10.24 29.00 15.49
C GLY A 60 9.12 29.72 14.71
N GLY A 61 8.18 28.98 14.14
CA GLY A 61 7.17 29.49 13.23
C GLY A 61 5.78 28.92 13.50
N ASP A 62 5.03 28.71 12.42
CA ASP A 62 3.67 28.18 12.50
C ASP A 62 3.68 26.75 13.06
N ALA A 63 2.66 26.40 13.85
CA ALA A 63 2.54 25.06 14.45
C ALA A 63 2.31 23.96 13.40
N TYR A 64 1.75 24.31 12.24
CA TYR A 64 1.51 23.41 11.11
C TYR A 64 1.44 24.22 9.81
N VAL A 65 1.80 23.59 8.70
CA VAL A 65 1.75 24.19 7.36
C VAL A 65 0.69 23.47 6.55
N VAL A 66 -0.36 24.19 6.14
CA VAL A 66 -1.46 23.63 5.32
C VAL A 66 -0.96 23.32 3.92
N VAL A 67 -1.33 22.14 3.41
CA VAL A 67 -1.06 21.70 2.03
C VAL A 67 -2.39 21.64 1.30
N GLU A 68 -2.75 22.72 0.63
CA GLU A 68 -4.07 22.90 0.01
C GLU A 68 -4.36 21.85 -1.08
N GLU A 69 -3.32 21.42 -1.80
CA GLU A 69 -3.42 20.42 -2.86
C GLU A 69 -3.80 19.03 -2.34
N GLU A 70 -3.59 18.79 -1.05
CA GLU A 70 -3.95 17.52 -0.40
C GLU A 70 -5.33 17.56 0.24
N GLU A 71 -5.98 18.73 0.33
CA GLU A 71 -7.32 18.83 0.91
C GLU A 71 -8.38 18.09 0.08
N PHE A 72 -9.36 17.53 0.80
CA PHE A 72 -10.54 16.93 0.19
C PHE A 72 -11.74 17.04 1.12
N ARG A 73 -12.94 16.94 0.56
CA ARG A 73 -14.19 16.83 1.34
C ARG A 73 -14.83 15.48 1.10
N ILE A 74 -15.13 14.75 2.18
CA ILE A 74 -15.89 13.50 2.13
C ILE A 74 -17.38 13.79 2.26
N PHE A 75 -18.18 13.15 1.42
CA PHE A 75 -19.63 13.21 1.46
C PHE A 75 -20.25 11.82 1.26
N THR A 76 -21.56 11.78 0.98
CA THR A 76 -22.37 10.57 0.96
C THR A 76 -21.83 9.50 -0.01
N ALA A 77 -22.17 8.25 0.26
CA ALA A 77 -21.85 7.10 -0.59
C ALA A 77 -20.34 6.91 -0.86
N SER A 78 -19.50 7.13 0.17
CA SER A 78 -18.04 6.95 0.10
C SER A 78 -17.38 7.73 -1.04
N ARG A 79 -17.88 8.94 -1.28
CA ARG A 79 -17.35 9.88 -2.27
C ARG A 79 -16.52 10.98 -1.61
N TYR A 80 -15.63 11.55 -2.41
CA TYR A 80 -14.90 12.73 -2.06
C TYR A 80 -14.86 13.73 -3.22
N GLU A 81 -14.54 14.97 -2.90
CA GLU A 81 -14.22 16.02 -3.84
C GLU A 81 -12.93 16.74 -3.45
N THR A 82 -12.28 17.28 -4.46
CA THR A 82 -11.07 18.13 -4.42
C THR A 82 -11.32 19.31 -5.36
N ALA A 83 -10.39 20.26 -5.43
CA ALA A 83 -10.45 21.32 -6.43
C ALA A 83 -10.39 20.78 -7.88
N GLN A 84 -9.78 19.61 -8.09
CA GLN A 84 -9.59 19.01 -9.42
C GLN A 84 -10.74 18.08 -9.85
N GLY A 85 -11.69 17.79 -8.96
CA GLY A 85 -12.85 16.96 -9.27
C GLY A 85 -13.24 16.00 -8.16
N THR A 86 -14.06 15.01 -8.51
CA THR A 86 -14.67 14.07 -7.56
C THR A 86 -14.18 12.64 -7.77
N GLY A 87 -14.35 11.81 -6.75
CA GLY A 87 -14.00 10.40 -6.81
C GLY A 87 -14.62 9.59 -5.69
N THR A 88 -14.16 8.35 -5.55
CA THR A 88 -14.60 7.41 -4.53
C THR A 88 -13.42 6.88 -3.72
N TYR A 89 -13.70 6.44 -2.50
CA TYR A 89 -12.74 5.77 -1.65
C TYR A 89 -13.36 4.53 -1.01
N ILE A 90 -12.50 3.65 -0.50
CA ILE A 90 -12.87 2.53 0.35
C ILE A 90 -12.10 2.70 1.66
N LEU A 91 -12.82 2.66 2.79
CA LEU A 91 -12.21 2.51 4.10
C LEU A 91 -12.45 1.08 4.60
N ARG A 92 -11.37 0.34 4.81
CA ARG A 92 -11.37 -1.03 5.34
C ARG A 92 -10.56 -1.07 6.62
N GLY A 93 -11.21 -1.34 7.75
CA GLY A 93 -10.55 -1.20 9.05
C GLY A 93 -10.05 0.25 9.23
N LYS A 94 -8.72 0.43 9.21
CA LYS A 94 -8.08 1.75 9.23
C LYS A 94 -7.54 2.20 7.87
N ASP A 95 -7.46 1.31 6.89
CA ASP A 95 -6.91 1.61 5.57
C ASP A 95 -7.94 2.31 4.69
N LEU A 96 -7.69 3.57 4.37
CA LEU A 96 -8.44 4.32 3.37
C LEU A 96 -7.65 4.32 2.06
N THR A 97 -8.28 3.82 1.00
CA THR A 97 -7.71 3.84 -0.36
C THR A 97 -8.66 4.58 -1.28
N PHE A 98 -8.14 5.59 -1.98
CA PHE A 98 -8.87 6.28 -3.04
C PHE A 98 -8.90 5.41 -4.31
N THR A 99 -10.09 5.09 -4.79
CA THR A 99 -10.29 4.11 -5.88
C THR A 99 -10.56 4.74 -7.23
N LEU A 100 -11.10 5.97 -7.26
CA LEU A 100 -11.37 6.77 -8.45
C LEU A 100 -11.11 8.25 -8.19
N GLY A 101 -11.04 9.05 -9.26
CA GLY A 101 -10.88 10.51 -9.21
C GLY A 101 -9.42 10.97 -9.07
N PRO A 102 -9.21 12.27 -8.78
CA PRO A 102 -7.88 12.89 -8.78
C PRO A 102 -6.85 12.25 -7.85
N LYS A 103 -7.29 11.68 -6.71
CA LYS A 103 -6.41 11.04 -5.71
C LYS A 103 -6.30 9.52 -5.89
N LYS A 104 -6.70 8.97 -7.04
CA LYS A 104 -6.74 7.50 -7.27
C LYS A 104 -5.40 6.84 -6.94
N GLY A 105 -5.44 5.80 -6.12
CA GLY A 105 -4.28 5.03 -5.69
C GLY A 105 -3.60 5.55 -4.42
N GLU A 106 -3.92 6.77 -3.99
CA GLU A 106 -3.42 7.27 -2.71
C GLU A 106 -4.02 6.50 -1.53
N ARG A 107 -3.20 6.33 -0.49
CA ARG A 107 -3.55 5.56 0.71
C ARG A 107 -3.34 6.39 1.96
N PHE A 108 -4.24 6.21 2.92
CA PHE A 108 -4.24 6.87 4.21
C PHE A 108 -4.58 5.86 5.31
N GLU A 109 -4.04 6.05 6.50
CA GLU A 109 -4.43 5.33 7.71
C GLU A 109 -5.31 6.21 8.59
N ARG A 110 -6.43 5.67 9.07
CA ARG A 110 -7.27 6.29 10.10
C ARG A 110 -6.60 6.15 11.46
N VAL A 111 -5.99 7.24 11.91
CA VAL A 111 -5.32 7.35 13.22
C VAL A 111 -6.24 7.88 14.33
N GLY A 112 -7.42 8.39 13.96
CA GLY A 112 -8.46 8.81 14.90
C GLY A 112 -9.82 8.97 14.21
N ASP A 113 -10.86 9.37 14.94
CA ASP A 113 -12.20 9.48 14.36
C ASP A 113 -12.33 10.54 13.27
N ASN A 114 -11.54 11.59 13.38
CA ASN A 114 -11.54 12.75 12.49
C ASN A 114 -10.18 12.96 11.82
N GLN A 115 -9.29 11.96 11.87
CA GLN A 115 -7.89 12.11 11.49
C GLN A 115 -7.42 10.98 10.58
N LEU A 116 -6.76 11.36 9.48
CA LEU A 116 -6.16 10.47 8.50
C LEU A 116 -4.69 10.85 8.29
N ARG A 117 -3.82 9.84 8.30
CA ARG A 117 -2.38 9.97 8.08
C ARG A 117 -2.07 9.46 6.68
N LYS A 118 -1.48 10.27 5.79
CA LYS A 118 -1.14 9.80 4.44
C LYS A 118 -0.04 8.76 4.51
N LEU A 119 -0.15 7.72 3.71
CA LEU A 119 0.86 6.68 3.55
C LEU A 119 1.70 6.96 2.30
N LYS A 120 3.00 6.71 2.41
CA LYS A 120 3.93 6.70 1.27
C LYS A 120 3.62 5.48 0.36
N PRO A 121 4.14 5.43 -0.87
CA PRO A 121 3.93 4.28 -1.77
C PRO A 121 4.30 2.91 -1.19
N GLY A 122 5.18 2.85 -0.18
CA GLY A 122 5.54 1.62 0.55
C GLY A 122 4.66 1.27 1.75
N GLY A 123 3.63 2.06 2.07
CA GLY A 123 2.74 1.85 3.22
C GLY A 123 3.22 2.48 4.53
N GLU A 124 4.43 3.03 4.57
CA GLU A 124 4.90 3.80 5.73
C GLU A 124 4.10 5.10 5.94
N ALA A 125 3.88 5.48 7.19
CA ALA A 125 3.27 6.77 7.51
C ALA A 125 4.14 7.94 7.03
N SER A 126 3.50 8.96 6.48
CA SER A 126 4.13 10.25 6.12
C SER A 126 3.82 11.32 7.16
N ASP A 127 4.52 12.45 7.13
CA ASP A 127 4.27 13.54 8.07
C ASP A 127 2.97 14.30 7.80
N LEU A 128 2.31 14.05 6.67
CA LEU A 128 1.04 14.69 6.33
C LEU A 128 -0.13 14.10 7.14
N LEU A 129 -0.77 14.96 7.94
CA LEU A 129 -1.97 14.65 8.70
C LEU A 129 -3.15 15.45 8.17
N CYS A 130 -4.24 14.75 7.89
CA CYS A 130 -5.50 15.34 7.46
C CYS A 130 -6.51 15.29 8.60
N THR A 131 -6.97 16.46 9.04
CA THR A 131 -7.93 16.60 10.15
C THR A 131 -9.24 17.16 9.63
N ARG A 132 -10.36 16.54 10.03
CA ARG A 132 -11.69 17.00 9.67
C ARG A 132 -12.03 18.32 10.38
N ARG A 133 -12.38 19.35 9.62
CA ARG A 133 -12.68 20.71 10.13
C ARG A 133 -14.16 20.99 10.39
N GLY A 134 -15.08 20.12 9.96
CA GLY A 134 -16.52 20.31 10.14
C GLY A 134 -17.36 19.65 9.04
N SER A 135 -18.69 19.65 9.16
CA SER A 135 -19.63 18.91 8.29
C SER A 135 -20.26 19.69 7.14
N ARG A 136 -20.00 20.99 6.98
CA ARG A 136 -20.66 21.79 5.93
C ARG A 136 -20.08 21.49 4.55
#